data_AF-A0A9P7CWJ5-F1
#
_entry.id   AF-A0A9P7CWJ5-F1
#
_cell.length_a   1.000
_cell.length_b   1.000
_cell.length_c   1.000
_cell.angle_alpha   90.00
_cell.angle_beta   90.00
_cell.angle_gamma   90.00
#
_symmetry.space_group_name_H-M   'P 1'
#
loop_
_entity.id
_entity.type
_entity.pdbx_description
1 polymer ?
#
loop_
_entity_poly.entity_id
_entity_poly.type
_entity_poly.pdbx_seq_one_letter_code
_entity_poly.pdbx_strand_id
1 'polypeptide(L)'
;MSAFKTLVSLALLVSTHLAFVQASINVTNPVESTVCHAGQSCQVEWVDDGQSPLLSDIGECHVGLHNDLLLLAQSLTTVNVADTHSFSFVPHPSAGNNGD
;
A
#
# COMPACT_ATOMS: atom_id res chain seq x y z
N MET A 1 -3.84 -12.89 -46.39
CA MET A 1 -2.54 -13.09 -45.70
C MET A 1 -1.84 -11.78 -45.29
N SER A 2 -1.98 -10.66 -46.02
CA SER A 2 -1.33 -9.38 -45.66
C SER A 2 -1.96 -8.69 -44.43
N ALA A 3 -3.29 -8.52 -44.41
CA ALA A 3 -4.00 -7.84 -43.31
C ALA A 3 -3.84 -8.51 -41.93
N PHE A 4 -3.74 -9.84 -41.91
CA PHE A 4 -3.49 -10.60 -40.67
C PHE A 4 -2.10 -10.31 -40.09
N LYS A 5 -1.08 -10.16 -40.94
CA LYS A 5 0.27 -9.77 -40.51
C LYS A 5 0.29 -8.34 -39.97
N THR A 6 -0.45 -7.42 -40.59
CA THR A 6 -0.55 -6.02 -40.15
C THR A 6 -1.22 -5.90 -38.78
N LEU A 7 -2.31 -6.66 -38.56
CA LEU A 7 -3.00 -6.72 -37.26
C LEU A 7 -2.10 -7.29 -36.16
N VAL A 8 -1.38 -8.37 -36.45
CA VAL A 8 -0.42 -8.98 -35.50
C VAL A 8 0.73 -8.02 -35.17
N SER A 9 1.29 -7.33 -36.16
CA SER A 9 2.34 -6.33 -35.93
C SER A 9 1.85 -5.15 -35.10
N LEU A 10 0.62 -4.66 -35.35
CA LEU A 10 0.03 -3.58 -34.58
C LEU A 10 -0.25 -3.98 -33.12
N ALA A 11 -0.78 -5.19 -32.90
CA ALA A 11 -1.02 -5.72 -31.56
C ALA A 11 0.27 -5.89 -30.75
N LEU A 12 1.37 -6.32 -31.39
CA LEU A 12 2.69 -6.41 -30.73
C LEU A 12 3.23 -5.02 -30.33
N LEU A 13 3.10 -4.02 -31.20
CA LEU A 13 3.51 -2.64 -30.93
C LEU A 13 2.71 -2.00 -29.78
N VAL A 14 1.41 -2.27 -29.70
CA VAL A 14 0.59 -1.76 -28.58
C VAL A 14 0.97 -2.45 -27.26
N SER A 15 1.34 -3.72 -27.31
CA SER A 15 1.72 -4.51 -26.13
C SER A 15 3.03 -4.01 -25.48
N THR A 16 3.93 -3.37 -26.24
CA THR A 16 5.16 -2.76 -25.69
C THR A 16 4.91 -1.50 -24.85
N HIS A 17 3.69 -0.96 -24.86
CA HIS A 17 3.30 0.19 -24.04
C HIS A 17 2.69 -0.21 -22.68
N LEU A 18 2.58 -1.51 -22.38
CA LEU A 18 2.19 -1.99 -21.06
C LEU A 18 3.42 -1.93 -20.14
N ALA A 19 3.56 -0.83 -19.39
CA ALA A 19 4.57 -0.72 -18.36
C ALA A 19 4.14 -1.53 -17.13
N PHE A 20 5.04 -2.35 -16.59
CA PHE A 20 4.88 -2.88 -15.25
C PHE A 20 5.03 -1.71 -14.26
N VAL A 21 3.96 -1.40 -13.54
CA VAL A 21 3.97 -0.37 -12.49
C VAL A 21 4.02 -1.04 -11.13
N GLN A 22 4.75 -0.43 -10.19
CA GLN A 22 4.77 -0.83 -8.80
C GLN A 22 4.26 0.34 -7.97
N ALA A 23 3.09 0.18 -7.38
CA ALA A 23 2.56 1.14 -6.43
C ALA A 23 3.32 1.06 -5.10
N SER A 24 3.68 2.20 -4.55
CA SER A 24 4.27 2.33 -3.21
C SER A 24 3.64 3.48 -2.45
N ILE A 25 3.48 3.31 -1.14
CA ILE A 25 3.03 4.37 -0.23
C ILE A 25 4.24 4.82 0.57
N ASN A 26 4.57 6.11 0.53
CA ASN A 26 5.68 6.66 1.28
C ASN A 26 5.24 7.09 2.69
N VAL A 27 5.33 6.14 3.65
CA VAL A 27 4.94 6.34 5.05
C VAL A 27 5.95 7.23 5.77
N THR A 28 5.48 8.33 6.36
CA THR A 28 6.30 9.29 7.13
C THR A 28 6.13 9.13 8.63
N ASN A 29 5.08 8.43 9.07
CA ASN A 29 4.88 8.02 10.45
C ASN A 29 3.98 6.76 10.47
N PRO A 30 4.26 5.73 11.28
CA PRO A 30 5.41 5.56 12.17
C PRO A 30 6.74 5.45 11.41
N VAL A 31 7.81 5.95 12.02
CA VAL A 31 9.21 5.69 11.61
C VAL A 31 9.81 4.61 12.52
N GLU A 32 11.04 4.17 12.23
CA GLU A 32 11.72 3.11 12.99
C GLU A 32 11.76 3.36 14.51
N SER A 33 11.89 4.61 14.95
CA SER A 33 11.90 4.97 16.37
C SER A 33 10.52 5.18 16.99
N THR A 34 9.43 5.13 16.21
CA THR A 34 8.08 5.33 16.71
C THR A 34 7.58 4.09 17.43
N VAL A 35 7.07 4.26 18.65
CA VAL A 35 6.44 3.19 19.43
C VAL A 35 4.96 3.46 19.60
N CYS A 36 4.11 2.59 19.06
CA CYS A 36 2.68 2.57 19.34
C CYS A 36 2.40 1.68 20.55
N HIS A 37 1.70 2.18 21.56
CA HIS A 37 1.34 1.38 22.74
C HIS A 37 -0.09 0.83 22.62
N ALA A 38 -0.29 -0.38 23.14
CA ALA A 38 -1.60 -1.01 23.17
C ALA A 38 -2.63 -0.17 23.94
N GLY A 39 -3.86 -0.13 23.43
CA GLY A 39 -4.94 0.66 24.02
C GLY A 39 -4.81 2.19 23.83
N GLN A 40 -3.74 2.66 23.19
CA GLN A 40 -3.53 4.07 22.87
C GLN A 40 -3.69 4.29 21.36
N SER A 41 -4.24 5.45 20.98
CA SER A 41 -4.33 5.82 19.56
C SER A 41 -2.93 6.01 18.99
N CYS A 42 -2.62 5.30 17.91
CA CYS A 42 -1.43 5.50 17.11
C CYS A 42 -1.82 6.03 15.73
N GLN A 43 -1.11 7.06 15.28
CA GLN A 43 -1.34 7.70 14.00
C GLN A 43 -0.43 7.07 12.94
N VAL A 44 -0.94 6.94 11.72
CA VAL A 44 -0.18 6.60 10.52
C VAL A 44 -0.35 7.74 9.52
N GLU A 45 0.73 8.19 8.91
CA GLU A 45 0.77 9.28 7.95
C GLU A 45 1.67 8.91 6.77
N TRP A 46 1.31 9.39 5.59
CA TRP A 46 2.08 9.20 4.36
C TRP A 46 1.95 10.41 3.46
N VAL A 47 2.85 10.48 2.48
CA VAL A 47 2.85 11.50 1.42
C VAL A 47 2.89 10.83 0.05
N ASP A 48 2.40 11.53 -0.96
CA ASP A 48 2.70 11.19 -2.35
C ASP A 48 4.14 11.65 -2.66
N ASP A 49 4.97 10.76 -3.18
CA ASP A 49 6.37 11.05 -3.51
C ASP A 49 6.54 11.53 -4.97
N GLY A 50 5.44 11.68 -5.70
CA GLY A 50 5.39 12.11 -7.10
C GLY A 50 5.88 11.06 -8.09
N GLN A 51 6.16 9.82 -7.66
CA GLN A 51 6.51 8.72 -8.55
C GLN A 51 5.26 7.98 -9.00
N SER A 52 5.14 7.70 -10.29
CA SER A 52 4.01 6.96 -10.84
C SER A 52 4.06 5.47 -10.42
N PRO A 53 2.93 4.86 -10.02
CA PRO A 53 1.59 5.43 -9.95
C PRO A 53 1.42 6.34 -8.72
N LEU A 54 0.75 7.48 -8.91
CA LEU A 54 0.45 8.42 -7.83
C LEU A 54 -0.56 7.81 -6.85
N LEU A 55 -0.67 8.34 -5.64
CA LEU A 55 -1.66 7.84 -4.66
C LEU A 55 -3.08 7.87 -5.21
N SER A 56 -3.40 8.87 -6.04
CA SER A 56 -4.68 9.01 -6.75
C SER A 56 -5.01 7.85 -7.69
N ASP A 57 -3.99 7.14 -8.18
CA ASP A 57 -4.12 5.98 -9.07
C ASP A 57 -4.15 4.64 -8.29
N ILE A 58 -3.79 4.64 -6.99
CA ILE A 58 -3.76 3.43 -6.14
C ILE A 58 -5.17 3.13 -5.59
N GLY A 59 -5.80 4.09 -4.93
CA GLY A 59 -7.15 3.93 -4.37
C GLY A 59 -7.22 3.19 -3.03
N GLU A 60 -8.17 2.26 -2.90
CA GLU A 60 -8.46 1.56 -1.64
C GLU A 60 -7.38 0.52 -1.27
N CYS A 61 -6.91 0.55 -0.02
CA CYS A 61 -5.87 -0.33 0.51
C CYS A 61 -6.31 -0.96 1.84
N HIS A 62 -6.03 -2.26 1.99
CA HIS A 62 -6.16 -2.95 3.28
C HIS A 62 -4.90 -2.76 4.11
N VAL A 63 -5.08 -2.48 5.40
CA VAL A 63 -3.96 -2.27 6.32
C VAL A 63 -3.96 -3.36 7.39
N GLY A 64 -2.78 -3.94 7.64
CA GLY A 64 -2.59 -4.97 8.66
C GLY A 64 -1.35 -4.72 9.49
N LEU A 65 -1.47 -4.86 10.80
CA LEU A 65 -0.36 -4.89 11.73
C LEU A 65 0.22 -6.31 11.74
N HIS A 66 1.52 -6.44 11.52
CA HIS A 66 2.23 -7.72 11.49
C HIS A 66 3.32 -7.75 12.55
N ASN A 67 3.64 -8.95 13.03
CA ASN A 67 4.77 -9.16 13.94
C ASN A 67 6.10 -9.31 13.16
N ASP A 68 7.20 -9.55 13.89
CA ASP A 68 8.54 -9.72 13.32
C ASP A 68 8.66 -10.89 12.34
N LEU A 69 7.72 -11.84 12.38
CA LEU A 69 7.64 -12.98 11.45
C LEU A 69 6.71 -12.72 10.26
N LEU A 70 6.25 -11.47 10.09
CA LEU A 70 5.28 -11.07 9.07
C LEU A 70 3.93 -11.81 9.17
N LEU A 71 3.57 -12.28 10.37
CA LEU A 71 2.25 -12.86 10.64
C LEU A 71 1.26 -11.74 11.01
N LEU A 72 0.05 -11.81 10.47
CA LEU A 72 -1.00 -10.84 10.76
C LEU A 72 -1.37 -10.89 12.26
N ALA A 73 -1.06 -9.82 12.97
CA ALA A 73 -1.36 -9.65 14.39
C ALA A 73 -2.69 -8.92 14.61
N GLN A 74 -3.03 -7.97 13.73
CA GLN A 74 -4.30 -7.25 13.76
C GLN A 74 -4.67 -6.71 12.38
N SER A 75 -5.88 -7.02 11.90
CA SER A 75 -6.45 -6.34 10.75
C SER A 75 -6.92 -4.94 11.17
N LEU A 76 -6.58 -3.92 10.39
CA LEU A 76 -6.99 -2.54 10.62
C LEU A 76 -8.09 -2.15 9.63
N THR A 77 -8.53 -0.89 9.72
CA THR A 77 -9.49 -0.34 8.76
C THR A 77 -8.89 -0.32 7.36
N THR A 78 -9.74 -0.58 6.38
CA THR A 78 -9.45 -0.25 4.99
C THR A 78 -9.37 1.28 4.85
N VAL A 79 -8.42 1.76 4.03
CA VAL A 79 -8.17 3.19 3.82
C VAL A 79 -8.04 3.46 2.33
N ASN A 80 -8.71 4.50 1.84
CA ASN A 80 -8.49 4.98 0.48
C ASN A 80 -7.34 6.00 0.45
N VAL A 81 -6.18 5.58 -0.05
CA VAL A 81 -4.97 6.43 -0.07
C VAL A 81 -5.03 7.49 -1.16
N ALA A 82 -5.97 7.41 -2.10
CA ALA A 82 -6.18 8.45 -3.11
C ALA A 82 -6.72 9.75 -2.50
N ASP A 83 -7.48 9.65 -1.40
CA ASP A 83 -8.20 10.78 -0.82
C ASP A 83 -7.73 11.12 0.60
N THR A 84 -6.98 10.24 1.26
CA THR A 84 -6.47 10.46 2.62
C THR A 84 -4.95 10.31 2.70
N HIS A 85 -4.36 11.00 3.67
CA HIS A 85 -2.91 11.00 3.92
C HIS A 85 -2.56 10.56 5.35
N SER A 86 -3.58 10.14 6.11
CA SER A 86 -3.42 9.63 7.45
C SER A 86 -4.63 8.82 7.88
N PHE A 87 -4.42 7.95 8.88
CA PHE A 87 -5.47 7.38 9.69
C PHE A 87 -4.93 7.10 11.10
N SER A 88 -5.83 6.85 12.05
CA SER A 88 -5.47 6.43 13.39
C SER A 88 -6.06 5.06 13.71
N PHE A 89 -5.33 4.26 14.47
CA PHE A 89 -5.79 2.97 14.98
C PHE A 89 -5.36 2.78 16.44
N VAL A 90 -5.96 1.81 17.12
CA VAL A 90 -5.57 1.41 18.47
C VAL A 90 -5.00 -0.01 18.41
N PRO A 91 -3.71 -0.22 18.72
CA PRO A 91 -3.14 -1.56 18.79
C PRO A 91 -3.82 -2.37 19.88
N HIS A 92 -4.20 -3.60 19.55
CA HIS A 92 -4.74 -4.54 20.52
C HIS A 92 -3.59 -5.07 21.42
N PRO A 93 -3.80 -5.26 22.73
CA PRO A 93 -2.75 -5.77 23.64
C PRO A 93 -2.14 -7.10 23.21
N SER A 94 -2.90 -7.96 22.53
CA SER A 94 -2.42 -9.25 22.02
C SER A 94 -1.65 -9.17 20.69
N ALA A 95 -1.49 -7.99 20.09
CA ALA A 95 -0.86 -7.84 18.78
C ALA A 95 0.68 -7.69 18.84
N GLY A 96 1.25 -7.42 20.02
CA GLY A 96 2.70 -7.27 20.20
C GLY A 96 3.34 -8.49 20.85
N ASN A 97 4.68 -8.56 20.83
CA ASN A 97 5.45 -9.69 21.39
C ASN A 97 5.26 -9.91 22.91
N ASN A 98 4.64 -8.96 23.62
CA ASN A 98 4.31 -9.06 25.05
C ASN A 98 2.86 -9.51 25.30
N GLY A 99 2.13 -9.89 24.25
CA GLY A 99 0.72 -10.29 24.31
C GLY A 99 0.46 -11.75 24.66
N ASP A 100 1.52 -12.54 24.88
CA ASP A 100 1.50 -13.93 25.33
C ASP A 100 1.60 -14.04 26.86
#